data_AF-A0A921BBR2-F1
#
_entry.id   AF-A0A921BBR2-F1
#
_cell.length_a   1.000
_cell.length_b   1.000
_cell.length_c   1.000
_cell.angle_alpha   90.00
_cell.angle_beta   90.00
_cell.angle_gamma   90.00
#
_symmetry.space_group_name_H-M   'P 1'
#
loop_
_entity.id
_entity.type
_entity.pdbx_description
1 polymer ?
#
loop_
_entity_poly.entity_id
_entity_poly.type
_entity_poly.pdbx_seq_one_letter_code
_entity_poly.pdbx_strand_id
1 'polypeptide(L)'
;MSRYLHHQFWDDVSVPLCNLDNHTMKASNFPSCTQCHGIARPHILMFGDGEYTGHPEQEINFKNFLQEPVDLAILVGSSGAVPTNDYIALHLSKKGTVVININPDTSSNQIVNTDLFIEMKSKDAFVELNKIAFGDNIG
;
A
#
# COMPACT_ATOMS: atom_id res chain seq x y z
N MET A 1 -18.95 4.28 -27.02
CA MET A 1 -18.15 3.23 -27.70
C MET A 1 -17.46 2.38 -26.63
N SER A 2 -18.03 1.22 -26.33
CA SER A 2 -17.44 0.26 -25.39
C SER A 2 -16.27 -0.43 -26.09
N ARG A 3 -15.04 0.04 -25.82
CA ARG A 3 -13.83 -0.69 -26.22
C ARG A 3 -13.55 -1.68 -25.10
N TYR A 4 -13.84 -2.95 -25.36
CA TYR A 4 -13.47 -4.07 -24.51
C TYR A 4 -11.99 -3.97 -24.15
N LEU A 5 -11.68 -3.72 -22.88
CA LEU A 5 -10.35 -3.90 -22.33
C LEU A 5 -10.03 -5.39 -22.44
N HIS A 6 -9.08 -5.77 -23.29
CA HIS A 6 -8.50 -7.11 -23.20
C HIS A 6 -7.84 -7.22 -21.82
N HIS A 7 -8.40 -8.04 -20.94
CA HIS A 7 -7.85 -8.37 -19.62
C HIS A 7 -6.66 -9.33 -19.74
N GLN A 8 -5.78 -9.09 -20.72
CA GLN A 8 -4.55 -9.84 -20.88
C GLN A 8 -3.43 -9.03 -20.24
N PHE A 9 -2.82 -9.59 -19.21
CA PHE A 9 -1.58 -9.09 -18.64
C PHE A 9 -0.41 -9.75 -19.39
N TRP A 10 0.65 -8.98 -19.61
CA TRP A 10 1.90 -9.48 -20.18
C TRP A 10 3.07 -8.77 -19.50
N ASP A 11 4.20 -9.46 -19.42
CA ASP A 11 5.43 -8.84 -18.97
C ASP A 11 5.97 -7.92 -20.07
N ASP A 12 6.27 -6.67 -19.71
CA ASP A 12 6.86 -5.69 -20.61
C ASP A 12 8.16 -5.15 -20.02
N VAL A 13 9.28 -5.67 -20.53
CA VAL A 13 10.64 -5.28 -20.09
C VAL A 13 11.07 -3.91 -20.60
N SER A 14 10.25 -3.23 -21.42
CA SER A 14 10.56 -1.88 -21.93
C SER A 14 10.28 -0.76 -20.92
N VAL A 15 9.75 -1.08 -19.73
CA VAL A 15 9.41 -0.12 -18.67
C VAL A 15 10.43 -0.19 -17.51
N PRO A 16 10.96 0.94 -17.00
CA PRO A 16 10.75 2.33 -17.40
C PRO A 16 11.94 2.84 -18.23
N LEU A 17 11.89 2.69 -19.55
CA LEU A 17 12.89 3.30 -20.44
C LEU A 17 12.45 4.64 -21.03
N CYS A 18 11.36 5.22 -20.51
CA CYS A 18 10.88 6.53 -20.96
C CYS A 18 11.62 7.67 -20.25
N ASN A 19 12.07 8.67 -21.00
CA ASN A 19 12.42 9.95 -20.40
C ASN A 19 11.14 10.63 -19.90
N LEU A 20 11.10 10.94 -18.61
CA LEU A 20 10.03 11.70 -17.95
C LEU A 20 10.48 13.14 -17.75
N ASP A 21 9.73 14.09 -18.28
CA ASP A 21 9.88 15.49 -17.90
C ASP A 21 9.23 15.69 -16.51
N ASN A 22 10.05 15.87 -15.48
CA ASN A 22 9.59 16.02 -14.10
C ASN A 22 8.83 17.33 -13.82
N HIS A 23 8.90 18.33 -14.70
CA HIS A 23 8.12 19.56 -14.54
C HIS A 23 6.71 19.42 -15.09
N THR A 24 6.57 18.75 -16.24
CA THR A 24 5.27 18.57 -16.91
C THR A 24 4.63 17.22 -16.65
N MET A 25 5.37 16.29 -16.04
CA MET A 25 5.04 14.87 -15.88
C MET A 25 4.70 14.17 -17.20
N LYS A 26 5.26 14.66 -18.32
CA LYS A 26 5.07 14.06 -19.65
C LYS A 26 6.16 13.03 -19.93
N ALA A 27 5.75 11.84 -20.35
CA ALA A 27 6.64 10.80 -20.84
C ALA A 27 6.91 10.95 -22.34
N SER A 28 8.13 10.63 -22.75
CA SER A 28 8.56 10.62 -24.16
C SER A 28 7.94 9.48 -24.99
N ASN A 29 7.51 8.39 -24.35
CA ASN A 29 6.79 7.28 -24.96
C ASN A 29 5.89 6.59 -23.91
N PHE A 30 4.99 5.73 -24.39
CA PHE A 30 4.08 4.94 -23.56
C PHE A 30 4.13 3.46 -23.97
N PRO A 31 4.03 2.52 -23.02
CA PRO A 31 3.87 1.11 -23.35
C PRO A 31 2.58 0.95 -24.16
N SER A 32 2.64 0.17 -25.23
CA SER A 32 1.55 0.02 -26.19
C SER A 32 1.23 -1.46 -26.39
N CYS A 33 -0.06 -1.80 -26.41
CA CYS A 33 -0.50 -3.17 -26.63
C CYS A 33 -0.06 -3.66 -28.02
N THR A 34 0.57 -4.83 -28.09
CA THR A 34 1.04 -5.43 -29.36
C THR A 34 -0.10 -5.86 -30.28
N GLN A 35 -1.31 -6.04 -29.75
CA GLN A 35 -2.49 -6.49 -30.51
C GLN A 35 -3.32 -5.31 -31.03
N CYS A 36 -3.58 -4.30 -30.21
CA CYS A 36 -4.50 -3.21 -30.54
C CYS A 36 -3.83 -1.83 -30.65
N HIS A 37 -2.54 -1.74 -30.35
CA HIS A 37 -1.73 -0.52 -30.33
C HIS A 37 -2.27 0.61 -29.44
N GLY A 38 -3.21 0.29 -28.53
CA GLY A 38 -3.64 1.21 -27.48
C GLY A 38 -2.59 1.35 -26.39
N ILE A 39 -2.62 2.48 -25.68
CA ILE A 39 -1.76 2.70 -24.50
C ILE A 39 -2.07 1.62 -23.45
N ALA A 40 -1.04 0.91 -23.03
CA ALA A 40 -1.11 -0.05 -21.95
C ALA A 40 -1.06 0.66 -20.60
N ARG A 41 -1.79 0.13 -19.61
CA ARG A 41 -1.74 0.59 -18.23
C ARG A 41 -1.00 -0.44 -17.37
N PRO A 42 -0.23 -0.01 -16.36
CA PRO A 42 0.32 -0.93 -15.38
C PRO A 42 -0.78 -1.71 -14.66
N HIS A 43 -0.46 -2.94 -14.24
CA HIS A 43 -1.35 -3.77 -13.43
C HIS A 43 -1.29 -3.35 -11.95
N ILE A 44 -1.75 -2.13 -11.70
CA ILE A 44 -1.94 -1.56 -10.36
C ILE A 44 -3.36 -1.00 -10.26
N LEU A 45 -3.87 -0.89 -9.03
CA LEU A 45 -5.12 -0.22 -8.76
C LEU A 45 -4.92 1.30 -8.87
N MET A 46 -5.66 1.95 -9.76
CA MET A 46 -5.70 3.41 -9.88
C MET A 46 -7.01 3.95 -9.29
N PHE A 47 -7.05 5.26 -9.02
CA PHE A 47 -8.30 5.90 -8.60
C PHE A 47 -9.39 5.66 -9.64
N GLY A 48 -10.57 5.23 -9.17
CA GLY A 48 -11.71 4.85 -10.02
C GLY A 48 -11.81 3.34 -10.31
N ASP A 49 -10.79 2.54 -9.97
CA ASP A 49 -10.84 1.09 -10.15
C ASP A 49 -11.48 0.35 -8.95
N GLY A 50 -12.25 1.02 -8.08
CA GLY A 50 -12.71 0.46 -6.81
C GLY A 50 -13.52 -0.85 -6.90
N GLU A 51 -14.16 -1.10 -8.04
CA GLU A 51 -14.93 -2.33 -8.31
C GLU A 51 -14.07 -3.47 -8.89
N TYR A 52 -12.81 -3.20 -9.23
CA TYR A 52 -11.93 -4.19 -9.84
C TYR A 52 -11.45 -5.21 -8.81
N THR A 53 -11.86 -6.47 -9.00
CA THR A 53 -11.38 -7.61 -8.21
C THR A 53 -10.50 -8.51 -9.10
N GLY A 54 -9.20 -8.23 -9.12
CA GLY A 54 -8.25 -9.01 -9.93
C GLY A 54 -8.08 -10.46 -9.44
N HIS A 55 -8.20 -10.69 -8.14
CA HIS A 55 -8.04 -12.00 -7.50
C HIS A 55 -9.07 -12.19 -6.36
N PRO A 56 -10.30 -12.64 -6.67
CA PRO A 56 -11.36 -12.81 -5.67
C PRO A 56 -10.98 -13.72 -4.49
N GLU A 57 -10.15 -14.73 -4.73
CA GLU A 57 -9.69 -15.66 -3.68
C GLU A 57 -8.73 -14.98 -2.69
N GLN A 58 -7.87 -14.05 -3.15
CA GLN A 58 -7.02 -13.26 -2.26
C GLN A 58 -7.85 -12.32 -1.38
N GLU A 59 -8.89 -11.72 -1.95
CA GLU A 59 -9.83 -10.87 -1.22
C GLU A 59 -10.58 -11.65 -0.12
N ILE A 60 -11.01 -12.88 -0.42
CA ILE A 60 -11.63 -13.78 0.57
C ILE A 60 -10.62 -14.15 1.66
N ASN A 61 -9.41 -14.55 1.30
CA ASN A 61 -8.37 -14.91 2.26
C ASN A 61 -8.01 -13.74 3.18
N PHE A 62 -7.91 -12.53 2.63
CA PHE A 62 -7.65 -11.33 3.41
C PHE A 62 -8.80 -11.00 4.37
N LYS A 63 -10.05 -11.08 3.89
CA LYS A 63 -11.24 -10.92 4.76
C LYS A 63 -11.29 -11.93 5.89
N ASN A 64 -10.95 -13.19 5.61
CA ASN A 64 -10.87 -14.24 6.62
C ASN A 64 -9.75 -13.95 7.63
N PHE A 65 -8.56 -13.58 7.18
CA PHE A 65 -7.46 -13.17 8.05
C PHE A 65 -7.85 -12.04 9.00
N LEU A 66 -8.60 -11.03 8.53
CA LEU A 66 -9.08 -9.94 9.39
C LEU A 66 -10.09 -10.39 10.47
N GLN A 67 -10.68 -11.58 10.34
CA GLN A 67 -11.54 -12.14 11.39
C GLN A 67 -10.74 -12.82 12.51
N GLU A 68 -9.54 -13.31 12.21
CA GLU A 68 -8.66 -13.97 13.19
C GLU A 68 -8.22 -13.01 14.32
N PRO A 69 -7.88 -13.55 15.50
CA PRO A 69 -7.27 -12.75 16.55
C PRO A 69 -5.86 -12.32 16.15
N VAL A 70 -5.57 -11.03 16.31
CA VAL A 70 -4.25 -10.43 16.08
C VAL A 70 -3.80 -9.77 17.38
N ASP A 71 -2.64 -10.17 17.89
CA ASP A 71 -2.11 -9.63 19.16
C ASP A 71 -1.57 -8.21 19.01
N LEU A 72 -0.91 -7.92 17.88
CA LEU A 72 -0.26 -6.65 17.59
C LEU A 72 -0.36 -6.31 16.10
N ALA A 73 -0.71 -5.07 15.79
CA ALA A 73 -0.61 -4.48 14.46
C ALA A 73 0.30 -3.26 14.48
N ILE A 74 1.14 -3.13 13.45
CA ILE A 74 2.02 -1.96 13.28
C ILE A 74 1.61 -1.24 11.99
N LEU A 75 1.05 -0.05 12.12
CA LEU A 75 0.70 0.83 11.00
C LEU A 75 1.92 1.70 10.68
N VAL A 76 2.43 1.61 9.46
CA VAL A 76 3.71 2.24 9.08
C VAL A 76 3.50 3.15 7.87
N GLY A 77 3.82 4.44 8.03
CA GLY A 77 3.89 5.39 6.91
C GLY A 77 2.56 5.64 6.19
N SER A 78 1.42 5.28 6.80
CA SER A 78 0.10 5.67 6.29
C SER A 78 -0.19 7.10 6.69
N SER A 79 -0.58 7.95 5.74
CA SER A 79 -0.86 9.36 5.98
C SER A 79 -2.34 9.67 6.24
N GLY A 80 -3.23 8.69 6.09
CA GLY A 80 -4.68 8.90 6.08
C GLY A 80 -5.25 9.52 4.80
N ALA A 81 -4.41 9.95 3.84
CA ALA A 81 -4.87 10.54 2.57
C ALA A 81 -5.59 9.53 1.67
N VAL A 82 -5.11 8.28 1.69
CA VAL A 82 -5.83 7.10 1.17
C VAL A 82 -6.00 6.14 2.34
N PRO A 83 -7.11 6.21 3.08
CA PRO A 83 -7.21 5.70 4.45
C PRO A 83 -7.44 4.19 4.56
N THR A 84 -7.16 3.41 3.51
CA THR A 84 -7.43 1.96 3.50
C THR A 84 -6.71 1.26 4.65
N ASN A 85 -5.41 1.51 4.82
CA ASN A 85 -4.61 0.90 5.89
C ASN A 85 -4.99 1.43 7.27
N ASP A 86 -5.32 2.72 7.37
CA ASP A 86 -5.80 3.34 8.61
C ASP A 86 -7.12 2.71 9.08
N TYR A 87 -8.05 2.45 8.16
CA TYR A 87 -9.32 1.79 8.51
C TYR A 87 -9.13 0.32 8.88
N ILE A 88 -8.19 -0.40 8.27
CA ILE A 88 -7.82 -1.76 8.69
C ILE A 88 -7.26 -1.73 10.12
N ALA A 89 -6.33 -0.82 10.40
CA ALA A 89 -5.75 -0.66 11.73
C ALA A 89 -6.80 -0.26 12.78
N LEU A 90 -7.70 0.68 12.45
CA LEU A 90 -8.82 1.06 13.31
C LEU A 90 -9.77 -0.12 13.56
N HIS A 91 -10.06 -0.94 12.55
CA HIS A 91 -10.87 -2.14 12.70
C HIS A 91 -10.23 -3.13 13.69
N LEU A 92 -8.92 -3.38 13.55
CA LEU A 92 -8.18 -4.25 14.48
C LEU A 92 -8.16 -3.67 15.89
N SER A 93 -7.90 -2.36 16.04
CA SER A 93 -7.96 -1.67 17.34
C SER A 93 -9.31 -1.83 18.03
N LYS A 94 -10.41 -1.68 17.28
CA LYS A 94 -11.78 -1.89 17.80
C LYS A 94 -12.06 -3.33 18.23
N LYS A 95 -11.32 -4.31 17.70
CA LYS A 95 -11.37 -5.72 18.13
C LYS A 95 -10.48 -6.02 19.34
N GLY A 96 -9.75 -5.02 19.85
CA GLY A 96 -8.85 -5.15 21.00
C GLY A 96 -7.38 -5.43 20.64
N THR A 97 -7.02 -5.45 19.36
CA THR A 97 -5.62 -5.56 18.93
C THR A 97 -4.85 -4.31 19.34
N VAL A 98 -3.66 -4.50 19.90
CA VAL A 98 -2.74 -3.37 20.17
C VAL A 98 -2.25 -2.81 18.83
N VAL A 99 -2.37 -1.51 18.62
CA VAL A 99 -1.91 -0.85 17.39
C VAL A 99 -0.80 0.13 17.71
N ILE A 100 0.37 -0.07 17.10
CA ILE A 100 1.47 0.90 17.10
C ILE A 100 1.44 1.64 15.76
N ASN A 101 1.41 2.97 15.78
CA ASN A 101 1.48 3.79 14.57
C ASN A 101 2.85 4.46 14.47
N ILE A 102 3.53 4.29 13.33
CA ILE A 102 4.88 4.81 13.06
C ILE A 102 4.81 5.75 11.87
N ASN A 103 4.97 7.04 12.14
CA ASN A 103 4.97 8.07 11.10
C ASN A 103 5.70 9.32 11.60
N PRO A 104 6.53 10.00 10.79
CA PRO A 104 7.11 11.29 11.17
C PRO A 104 6.06 12.42 11.29
N ASP A 105 4.86 12.27 10.73
CA ASP A 105 3.79 13.27 10.82
C ASP A 105 2.72 12.84 11.84
N THR A 106 2.63 13.55 12.97
CA THR A 106 1.66 13.26 14.05
C THR A 106 0.20 13.39 13.60
N SER A 107 -0.08 14.20 12.56
CA SER A 107 -1.44 14.33 12.03
C SER A 107 -1.96 13.04 11.39
N SER A 108 -1.06 12.13 10.99
CA SER A 108 -1.43 10.81 10.47
C SER A 108 -2.15 9.92 11.50
N ASN A 109 -2.06 10.23 12.79
CA ASN A 109 -2.72 9.44 13.82
C ASN A 109 -4.22 9.76 14.00
N GLN A 110 -4.78 10.72 13.26
CA GLN A 110 -6.17 11.18 13.47
C GLN A 110 -7.23 10.10 13.27
N ILE A 111 -7.00 9.12 12.38
CA ILE A 111 -8.00 8.08 12.07
C ILE A 111 -7.98 6.96 13.12
N VAL A 112 -6.80 6.39 13.39
CA VAL A 112 -6.65 5.28 14.33
C VAL A 112 -6.68 5.78 15.78
N ASN A 113 -6.10 6.95 16.03
CA ASN A 113 -6.01 7.61 17.33
C ASN A 113 -5.51 6.67 18.44
N THR A 114 -4.43 5.95 18.16
CA THR A 114 -3.76 5.09 19.16
C THR A 114 -2.85 5.92 20.05
N ASP A 115 -2.75 5.53 21.33
CA ASP A 115 -1.79 6.12 22.28
C ASP A 115 -0.34 5.67 22.00
N LEU A 116 -0.15 4.58 21.26
CA LEU A 116 1.16 4.06 20.88
C LEU A 116 1.59 4.63 19.52
N PHE A 117 1.99 5.90 19.53
CA PHE A 117 2.51 6.60 18.36
C PHE A 117 4.03 6.80 18.45
N ILE A 118 4.74 6.45 17.38
CA ILE A 118 6.19 6.63 17.24
C ILE A 118 6.43 7.68 16.14
N GLU A 119 6.79 8.89 16.57
CA GLU A 119 7.09 10.02 15.69
C GLU A 119 8.50 9.89 15.06
N MET A 120 8.67 8.92 14.16
CA MET A 120 9.96 8.60 13.54
C MET A 120 9.79 8.16 12.10
N LYS A 121 10.87 8.25 11.33
CA LYS A 121 10.98 7.52 10.06
C LYS A 121 10.98 6.02 10.35
N SER A 122 10.29 5.26 9.51
CA SER A 122 10.04 3.82 9.73
C SER A 122 11.31 3.01 9.93
N LYS A 123 12.37 3.29 9.16
CA LYS A 123 13.67 2.61 9.31
C LYS A 123 14.23 2.79 10.72
N ASP A 124 14.27 4.02 11.21
CA ASP A 124 14.86 4.35 12.52
C ASP A 124 14.01 3.73 13.65
N ALA A 125 12.68 3.80 13.52
CA ALA A 125 11.76 3.17 14.46
C ALA A 125 11.98 1.65 14.57
N PHE A 126 12.11 0.94 13.43
CA PHE A 126 12.32 -0.51 13.45
C PHE A 126 13.69 -0.89 14.00
N VAL A 127 14.74 -0.07 13.78
CA VAL A 127 16.04 -0.29 14.42
C VAL A 127 15.93 -0.21 15.94
N GLU A 128 15.25 0.81 16.47
CA GLU A 128 15.06 0.95 17.92
C GLU A 128 14.15 -0.14 18.50
N LEU A 129 13.04 -0.47 17.82
CA LEU A 129 12.17 -1.58 18.22
C LEU A 129 12.92 -2.91 18.27
N ASN A 130 13.81 -3.17 17.31
CA ASN A 130 14.64 -4.37 17.30
C ASN A 130 15.59 -4.42 18.52
N LYS A 131 16.27 -3.31 18.83
CA LYS A 131 17.12 -3.22 20.02
C LYS A 131 16.34 -3.45 21.32
N ILE A 132 15.13 -2.90 21.41
CA ILE A 132 14.27 -3.05 22.60
C ILE A 132 13.76 -4.49 22.73
N ALA A 133 13.34 -5.11 21.63
CA ALA A 133 12.74 -6.45 21.64
C ALA A 133 13.78 -7.56 21.82
N PHE A 134 14.98 -7.39 21.26
CA PHE A 134 15.98 -8.46 21.15
C PHE A 134 17.37 -8.12 21.73
N GLY A 135 17.60 -6.87 22.16
CA GLY A 135 18.91 -6.38 22.62
C GLY A 135 19.85 -5.99 21.47
N ASP A 136 21.05 -5.51 21.79
CA ASP A 136 22.07 -5.06 20.83
C ASP A 136 22.79 -6.21 20.08
N ASN A 137 22.39 -7.47 20.29
CA ASN A 137 23.09 -8.64 19.77
C ASN A 137 22.41 -9.19 18.51
N ILE A 138 22.60 -8.52 17.38
CA ILE A 138 22.54 -9.17 16.07
C ILE A 138 23.74 -8.68 15.26
N GLY A 139 24.87 -9.36 15.45
CA GLY A 139 26.00 -9.34 14.52
C GLY A 139 25.77 -10.31 13.38
#